data_AF-A0A940NYW2-F1
#
_entry.id   AF-A0A940NYW2-F1
#
_cell.length_a   1.000
_cell.length_b   1.000
_cell.length_c   1.000
_cell.angle_alpha   90.00
_cell.angle_beta   90.00
_cell.angle_gamma   90.00
#
_symmetry.space_group_name_H-M   'P 1'
#
loop_
_entity.id
_entity.type
_entity.pdbx_description
1 polymer ?
#
loop_
_entity_poly.entity_id
_entity_poly.type
_entity_poly.pdbx_seq_one_letter_code
_entity_poly.pdbx_strand_id
1 'polypeptide(L)'
;MTPDTGRERLLLRLGAITLPVADYQVLTDVPVLRDRLCDGETEVRLLPAAPCILKIRGAILQNECGAYLTALQIPLRQHRSYDTEFAGMQFTGLQITAAECSVKENGRIASLTVSLIGG
;
A
#
# COMPACT_ATOMS: atom_id res chain seq x y z
N MET A 1 22.78 -25.96 5.39
CA MET A 1 22.12 -25.57 4.13
C MET A 1 20.63 -25.81 4.32
N THR A 2 19.92 -24.81 4.81
CA THR A 2 18.46 -24.86 4.94
C THR A 2 17.85 -24.67 3.54
N PRO A 3 16.88 -25.50 3.12
CA PRO A 3 16.22 -25.33 1.85
C PRO A 3 15.46 -24.01 1.89
N ASP A 4 15.65 -23.20 0.85
CA ASP A 4 14.91 -21.98 0.57
C ASP A 4 13.44 -22.37 0.34
N THR A 5 12.67 -22.41 1.42
CA THR A 5 11.23 -22.63 1.38
C THR A 5 10.65 -21.54 0.51
N GLY A 6 10.21 -21.93 -0.68
CA GLY A 6 9.63 -21.06 -1.69
C GLY A 6 8.71 -20.04 -1.06
N ARG A 7 9.21 -18.80 -0.92
CA ARG A 7 8.37 -17.66 -0.60
C ARG A 7 7.35 -17.58 -1.73
N GLU A 8 6.10 -17.95 -1.44
CA GLU A 8 4.99 -17.58 -2.30
C GLU A 8 5.16 -16.08 -2.58
N ARG A 9 5.35 -15.75 -3.86
CA ARG A 9 5.55 -14.36 -4.25
C ARG A 9 4.29 -13.61 -3.86
N LEU A 10 4.41 -12.68 -2.92
CA LEU A 10 3.30 -11.85 -2.50
C LEU A 10 2.82 -11.05 -3.72
N LEU A 11 1.52 -11.09 -3.97
CA LEU A 11 0.89 -10.35 -5.06
C LEU A 11 -0.07 -9.33 -4.48
N LEU A 12 -0.04 -8.13 -5.04
CA LEU A 12 -1.07 -7.11 -4.82
C LEU A 12 -1.99 -7.09 -6.03
N ARG A 13 -3.30 -7.17 -5.80
CA ARG A 13 -4.32 -7.01 -6.84
C ARG A 13 -5.10 -5.72 -6.64
N LEU A 14 -5.05 -4.86 -7.64
CA LEU A 14 -5.75 -3.58 -7.73
C LEU A 14 -6.70 -3.65 -8.93
N GLY A 15 -7.89 -4.21 -8.71
CA GLY A 15 -8.80 -4.55 -9.81
C GLY A 15 -8.13 -5.50 -10.81
N ALA A 16 -7.92 -5.04 -12.05
CA ALA A 16 -7.26 -5.81 -13.10
C ALA A 16 -5.72 -5.78 -13.05
N ILE A 17 -5.13 -4.89 -12.23
CA ILE A 17 -3.67 -4.74 -12.13
C ILE A 17 -3.16 -5.72 -11.09
N THR A 18 -2.19 -6.56 -11.46
CA THR A 18 -1.49 -7.47 -10.53
C THR A 18 -0.03 -7.05 -10.43
N LEU A 19 0.46 -6.90 -9.21
CA LEU A 19 1.81 -6.41 -8.92
C LEU A 19 2.58 -7.43 -8.08
N PRO A 20 3.78 -7.86 -8.52
CA PRO A 20 4.66 -8.66 -7.68
C PRO A 20 5.23 -7.78 -6.56
N VAL A 21 5.03 -8.19 -5.31
CA VAL A 21 5.48 -7.45 -4.12
C VAL A 21 6.79 -8.01 -3.62
N ALA A 22 7.80 -7.14 -3.53
CA ALA A 22 9.09 -7.43 -2.94
C ALA A 22 9.10 -7.04 -1.46
N ASP A 23 8.63 -5.83 -1.15
CA ASP A 23 8.55 -5.28 0.20
C ASP A 23 7.23 -4.52 0.37
N TYR A 24 6.74 -4.42 1.62
CA TYR A 24 5.56 -3.62 1.94
C TYR A 24 5.68 -2.97 3.31
N GLN A 25 4.93 -1.89 3.50
CA GLN A 25 4.78 -1.18 4.77
C GLN A 25 3.31 -0.85 4.96
N VAL A 26 2.78 -1.19 6.14
CA VAL A 26 1.44 -0.80 6.57
C VAL A 26 1.62 0.20 7.71
N LEU A 27 1.04 1.39 7.56
CA LEU A 27 0.98 2.40 8.60
C LEU A 27 -0.49 2.59 8.98
N THR A 28 -0.79 2.37 10.24
CA THR A 28 -2.11 2.63 10.82
C THR A 28 -1.92 3.65 11.94
N ASP A 29 -2.32 4.89 11.71
CA ASP A 29 -2.45 5.85 12.80
C ASP A 29 -3.75 5.55 13.54
N VAL A 30 -3.76 5.61 14.87
CA VAL A 30 -5.01 5.46 15.63
C VAL A 30 -5.30 6.78 16.32
N PRO A 31 -6.23 7.59 15.81
CA PRO A 31 -6.55 8.85 16.43
C PRO A 31 -7.19 8.60 17.81
N VAL A 32 -6.63 9.24 18.82
CA VAL A 32 -7.08 9.18 20.22
C VAL A 32 -7.54 10.56 20.67
N LEU A 33 -8.78 10.64 21.11
CA LEU A 33 -9.26 11.78 21.88
C LEU A 33 -8.81 11.59 23.33
N ARG A 34 -8.21 12.63 23.91
CA ARG A 34 -7.79 12.66 25.31
C ARG A 34 -8.53 13.80 25.99
N ASP A 35 -9.52 13.45 26.80
CA ASP A 35 -10.30 14.40 27.56
C ASP A 35 -9.77 14.45 28.99
N ARG A 36 -9.51 15.66 29.50
CA ARG A 36 -9.16 15.84 30.91
C ARG A 36 -10.43 16.13 31.68
N LEU A 37 -10.80 15.22 32.57
CA LEU A 37 -11.99 15.33 33.40
C LEU A 37 -11.76 16.35 34.52
N CYS A 38 -12.85 16.86 35.10
CA CYS A 38 -12.81 17.87 36.16
C CYS A 38 -12.15 17.36 37.46
N ASP A 39 -12.09 16.04 37.66
CA ASP A 39 -11.38 15.38 38.76
C ASP A 39 -9.86 15.23 38.51
N GLY A 40 -9.39 15.65 37.32
CA GLY A 40 -8.00 15.56 36.91
C GLY A 40 -7.63 14.24 36.24
N GLU A 41 -8.55 13.27 36.13
CA GLU A 41 -8.33 12.05 35.36
C GLU A 41 -8.29 12.32 33.85
N THR A 42 -7.65 11.42 33.11
CA THR A 42 -7.59 11.47 31.65
C THR A 42 -8.41 10.32 31.08
N GLU A 43 -9.48 10.65 30.36
CA GLU A 43 -10.24 9.69 29.59
C GLU A 43 -9.65 9.58 28.19
N VAL A 44 -9.37 8.35 27.73
CA VAL A 44 -8.86 8.08 26.38
C VAL A 44 -9.93 7.37 25.58
N ARG A 45 -10.31 7.96 24.45
CA ARG A 45 -11.32 7.42 23.54
C ARG A 45 -10.75 7.29 22.14
N LEU A 46 -10.87 6.08 21.59
CA LEU A 46 -10.48 5.80 20.21
C LEU A 46 -11.51 6.45 19.27
N LEU A 47 -11.03 7.24 18.30
CA LEU A 47 -11.91 7.77 17.26
C LEU A 47 -12.07 6.71 16.14
N PRO A 48 -13.30 6.50 15.62
CA PRO A 48 -13.53 5.56 14.54
C PRO A 48 -12.94 6.08 13.22
N ALA A 49 -12.43 5.12 12.44
CA ALA A 49 -11.77 5.25 11.14
C ALA A 49 -10.45 6.00 11.16
N ALA A 50 -9.40 5.30 10.76
CA ALA A 50 -8.12 5.89 10.47
C ALA A 50 -7.70 5.56 9.04
N PRO A 51 -6.98 6.48 8.36
CA PRO A 51 -6.34 6.14 7.10
C PRO A 51 -5.28 5.06 7.35
N CYS A 52 -5.55 3.85 6.89
CA CYS A 52 -4.51 2.86 6.66
C CYS A 52 -3.73 3.30 5.44
N ILE A 53 -2.43 3.55 5.61
CA ILE A 53 -1.51 3.79 4.51
C ILE A 53 -0.80 2.47 4.20
N LEU A 54 -1.04 1.94 3.01
CA LEU A 54 -0.37 0.77 2.49
C LEU A 54 0.63 1.21 1.43
N LYS A 55 1.92 1.04 1.71
CA LYS A 55 2.99 1.26 0.73
C LYS A 55 3.52 -0.08 0.28
N ILE A 56 3.48 -0.34 -1.01
CA ILE A 56 3.92 -1.58 -1.62
C ILE A 56 5.02 -1.27 -2.61
N ARG A 57 6.08 -2.06 -2.54
CA ARG A 57 7.22 -1.99 -3.44
C ARG A 57 7.33 -3.31 -4.19
N GLY A 58 7.21 -3.23 -5.51
CA GLY A 58 7.45 -4.34 -6.42
C GLY A 58 8.79 -4.21 -7.14
N ALA A 59 9.37 -5.35 -7.48
CA ALA A 59 10.48 -5.45 -8.42
C ALA A 59 9.94 -5.91 -9.77
N ILE A 60 10.08 -5.07 -10.79
CA ILE A 60 9.59 -5.31 -12.15
C ILE A 60 10.71 -5.09 -13.16
N LEU A 61 10.48 -5.48 -14.43
CA LEU A 61 11.43 -5.16 -15.49
C LEU A 61 11.34 -3.67 -15.85
N GLN A 62 12.47 -3.08 -16.22
CA GLN A 62 12.53 -1.66 -16.58
C GLN A 62 11.55 -1.28 -17.71
N ASN A 63 11.41 -2.14 -18.71
CA ASN A 63 10.51 -1.92 -19.84
C ASN A 63 9.01 -1.99 -19.47
N GLU A 64 8.66 -2.61 -18.35
CA GLU A 64 7.27 -2.72 -17.87
C GLU A 64 6.84 -1.50 -17.05
N CYS A 65 7.81 -0.73 -16.54
CA CYS A 65 7.62 0.44 -15.71
C CYS A 65 6.62 1.45 -16.31
N GLY A 66 6.76 1.76 -17.60
CA GLY A 66 5.84 2.66 -18.31
C GLY A 66 4.41 2.13 -18.36
N ALA A 67 4.23 0.84 -18.65
CA ALA A 67 2.91 0.21 -18.74
C ALA A 67 2.18 0.23 -17.39
N TYR A 68 2.88 -0.09 -16.30
CA TYR A 68 2.31 -0.03 -14.96
C TYR A 68 1.94 1.39 -14.55
N LEU A 69 2.82 2.37 -14.79
CA LEU A 69 2.52 3.78 -14.47
C LEU A 69 1.31 4.29 -15.28
N THR A 70 1.19 3.93 -16.56
CA THR A 70 0.02 4.26 -17.37
C THR A 70 -1.24 3.57 -16.86
N ALA A 71 -1.18 2.29 -16.45
CA ALA A 71 -2.32 1.59 -15.89
C ALA A 71 -2.78 2.21 -14.55
N LEU A 72 -1.84 2.69 -13.74
CA LEU A 72 -2.09 3.32 -12.44
C LEU A 72 -2.49 4.80 -12.55
N GLN A 73 -2.25 5.47 -13.67
CA GLN A 73 -2.56 6.89 -13.87
C GLN A 73 -4.05 7.20 -13.75
N ILE A 74 -4.92 6.36 -14.32
CA ILE A 74 -6.37 6.57 -14.23
C ILE A 74 -6.84 6.44 -12.77
N PRO A 75 -6.51 5.34 -12.05
CA PRO A 75 -6.78 5.24 -10.62
C PRO A 75 -6.25 6.40 -9.78
N LEU A 76 -5.01 6.85 -10.05
CA LEU A 76 -4.39 7.98 -9.35
C LEU A 76 -5.18 9.28 -9.53
N ARG A 77 -5.63 9.57 -10.75
CA ARG A 77 -6.36 10.82 -11.04
C ARG A 77 -7.79 10.82 -10.50
N GLN A 78 -8.42 9.65 -10.45
CA GLN A 78 -9.80 9.55 -10.02
C GLN A 78 -9.96 9.53 -8.50
N HIS A 79 -8.87 9.25 -7.75
CA HIS A 79 -8.91 9.01 -6.30
C HIS A 79 -10.07 8.09 -5.89
N ARG A 80 -10.43 7.17 -6.77
CA ARG A 80 -11.56 6.28 -6.55
C ARG A 80 -11.13 5.22 -5.55
N SER A 81 -12.03 4.85 -4.65
CA SER A 81 -11.80 3.72 -3.77
C SER A 81 -11.92 2.40 -4.52
N TYR A 82 -11.01 1.47 -4.23
CA TYR A 82 -10.92 0.15 -4.83
C TYR A 82 -10.90 -0.93 -3.75
N ASP A 83 -11.51 -2.06 -4.07
CA ASP A 83 -11.28 -3.29 -3.34
C ASP A 83 -9.93 -3.85 -3.77
N THR A 84 -9.05 -4.03 -2.79
CA THR A 84 -7.67 -4.43 -2.96
C THR A 84 -7.45 -5.75 -2.24
N GLU A 85 -6.85 -6.71 -2.91
CA GLU A 85 -6.44 -7.98 -2.29
C GLU A 85 -4.92 -7.98 -2.13
N PHE A 86 -4.46 -8.22 -0.90
CA PHE A 86 -3.03 -8.36 -0.60
C PHE A 86 -2.80 -9.39 0.50
N ALA A 87 -1.89 -10.35 0.25
CA ALA A 87 -1.54 -11.41 1.20
C ALA A 87 -2.76 -12.20 1.74
N GLY A 88 -3.77 -12.42 0.89
CA GLY A 88 -5.02 -13.10 1.26
C GLY A 88 -6.00 -12.24 2.08
N MET A 89 -5.68 -10.99 2.36
CA MET A 89 -6.58 -10.02 3.01
C MET A 89 -7.24 -9.13 1.97
N GLN A 90 -8.53 -8.85 2.16
CA GLN A 90 -9.23 -7.83 1.41
C GLN A 90 -9.25 -6.50 2.17
N PHE A 91 -8.89 -5.45 1.45
CA PHE A 91 -8.94 -4.07 1.88
C PHE A 91 -9.95 -3.33 1.01
N THR A 92 -11.03 -2.86 1.62
CA THR A 92 -12.05 -2.05 0.95
C THR A 92 -11.78 -0.58 1.17
N GLY A 93 -12.18 0.28 0.23
CA GLY A 93 -12.09 1.73 0.44
C GLY A 93 -10.73 2.35 0.12
N LEU A 94 -9.71 1.56 -0.24
CA LEU A 94 -8.36 2.08 -0.53
C LEU A 94 -8.30 2.90 -1.82
N GLN A 95 -7.62 4.03 -1.77
CA GLN A 95 -7.39 4.94 -2.89
C GLN A 95 -5.89 5.02 -3.17
N ILE A 96 -5.51 4.99 -4.44
CA ILE A 96 -4.11 5.16 -4.81
C ILE A 96 -3.75 6.65 -4.71
N THR A 97 -2.71 6.96 -3.95
CA THR A 97 -2.24 8.33 -3.72
C THR A 97 -0.93 8.64 -4.43
N ALA A 98 -0.10 7.62 -4.66
CA ALA A 98 1.14 7.76 -5.41
C ALA A 98 1.50 6.45 -6.12
N ALA A 99 2.09 6.57 -7.30
CA ALA A 99 2.81 5.48 -7.95
C ALA A 99 4.09 6.03 -8.57
N GLU A 100 5.21 5.41 -8.22
CA GLU A 100 6.54 5.85 -8.64
C GLU A 100 7.34 4.66 -9.10
N CYS A 101 8.13 4.83 -10.14
CA CYS A 101 9.00 3.79 -10.63
C CYS A 101 10.43 4.30 -10.71
N SER A 102 11.35 3.62 -10.03
CA SER A 102 12.76 3.97 -9.94
C SER A 102 13.62 2.86 -10.54
N VAL A 103 14.46 3.19 -11.51
CA VAL A 103 15.36 2.23 -12.17
C VAL A 103 16.72 2.31 -11.47
N LYS A 104 17.25 1.16 -11.02
CA LYS A 104 18.63 1.12 -10.48
C LYS A 104 19.66 1.31 -11.60
N GLU A 105 20.84 1.86 -11.29
CA GLU A 105 21.90 2.21 -12.26
C GLU A 105 22.31 1.07 -13.23
N ASN A 106 22.13 -0.20 -12.87
CA ASN A 106 22.39 -1.35 -13.76
C ASN A 106 21.24 -1.69 -14.73
N GLY A 107 20.23 -0.83 -14.83
CA GLY A 107 19.27 -0.72 -15.93
C GLY A 107 18.17 -1.78 -15.99
N ARG A 108 18.39 -3.04 -15.62
CA ARG A 108 17.43 -4.11 -15.96
C ARG A 108 16.20 -4.23 -15.05
N ILE A 109 16.35 -3.88 -13.77
CA ILE A 109 15.28 -4.03 -12.77
C ILE A 109 14.87 -2.65 -12.27
N ALA A 110 13.56 -2.40 -12.29
CA ALA A 110 12.95 -1.22 -11.72
C ALA A 110 12.18 -1.57 -10.43
N SER A 111 12.12 -0.59 -9.54
CA SER A 111 11.38 -0.60 -8.30
C SER A 111 10.10 0.21 -8.50
N LEU A 112 8.96 -0.44 -8.55
CA LEU A 112 7.65 0.20 -8.61
C LEU A 112 7.07 0.32 -7.19
N THR A 113 6.90 1.53 -6.71
CA THR A 113 6.29 1.81 -5.41
C THR A 113 4.88 2.34 -5.62
N VAL A 114 3.89 1.74 -4.96
CA VAL A 114 2.49 2.18 -4.96
C VAL A 114 2.08 2.49 -3.52
N SER A 115 1.53 3.69 -3.31
CA SER A 115 0.96 4.11 -2.02
C SER A 115 -0.55 4.15 -2.11
N LEU A 116 -1.20 3.53 -1.15
CA LEU A 116 -2.65 3.53 -0.99
C LEU A 116 -3.02 4.12 0.36
N ILE A 117 -4.15 4.83 0.42
CA ILE A 117 -4.75 5.33 1.66
C ILE A 117 -6.23 4.91 1.70
N GLY A 118 -6.73 4.48 2.85
CA GLY A 118 -8.16 4.27 3.03
C GLY A 118 -8.49 3.74 4.42
N GLY A 119 -9.73 3.88 4.83
CA GLY A 119 -10.24 3.50 6.13
C GLY A 119 -11.75 3.60 6.16
#